data_AF-A0A1G9Q6N3-F1
#
_entry.id   AF-A0A1G9Q6N3-F1
#
_cell.length_a   1.000
_cell.length_b   1.000
_cell.length_c   1.000
_cell.angle_alpha   90.00
_cell.angle_beta   90.00
_cell.angle_gamma   90.00
#
_symmetry.space_group_name_H-M   'P 1'
#
loop_
_entity.id
_entity.type
_entity.pdbx_description
1 polymer ?
#
loop_
_entity_poly.entity_id
_entity_poly.type
_entity_poly.pdbx_seq_one_letter_code
_entity_poly.pdbx_strand_id
1 'polypeptide(L)' 'MHIFTDGFTSVSLSNGNLRIKLAQNGPDNEPVEVATLILPALTAPNFINGLSHALKQLEEQIKAKQGDPAAQAKGN' A
#
# COMPACT_ATOMS: atom_id res chain seq x y z
N MET A 1 -9.09 -11.34 -10.57
CA MET A 1 -8.86 -11.80 -9.18
C MET A 1 -8.18 -10.67 -8.44
N HIS A 2 -8.76 -10.19 -7.34
CA HIS A 2 -8.21 -9.12 -6.52
C HIS A 2 -7.83 -9.68 -5.15
N ILE A 3 -6.72 -9.22 -4.58
CA ILE A 3 -6.31 -9.52 -3.22
C ILE A 3 -6.52 -8.24 -2.43
N PHE A 4 -7.32 -8.32 -1.38
CA PHE A 4 -7.48 -7.24 -0.41
C PHE A 4 -6.55 -7.52 0.76
N THR A 5 -5.79 -6.52 1.18
CA THR A 5 -4.80 -6.65 2.26
C THR A 5 -4.75 -5.36 3.03
N ASP A 6 -4.71 -5.45 4.35
CA ASP A 6 -4.62 -4.30 5.26
C ASP A 6 -3.18 -4.06 5.70
N GLY A 7 -2.34 -5.10 5.61
CA GLY A 7 -0.92 -5.01 5.90
C GLY A 7 -0.16 -6.28 5.58
N PHE A 8 0.95 -6.51 6.26
CA PHE A 8 1.74 -7.74 6.18
C PHE A 8 2.23 -8.15 7.57
N THR A 9 2.40 -9.45 7.79
CA THR A 9 2.83 -10.02 9.09
C THR A 9 4.32 -10.34 9.13
N SER A 10 4.91 -10.68 7.98
CA SER A 10 6.32 -11.06 7.92
C SER A 10 6.91 -10.83 6.54
N VAL A 11 8.23 -10.64 6.54
CA VAL A 11 9.07 -10.53 5.34
C VAL A 11 10.22 -11.51 5.49
N SER A 12 10.48 -12.31 4.46
CA SER A 12 11.59 -13.27 4.45
C SER A 12 12.29 -13.27 3.10
N LEU A 13 13.56 -13.68 3.08
CA LEU A 13 14.34 -13.89 1.88
C LEU A 13 14.66 -15.38 1.76
N SER A 14 14.21 -16.03 0.69
CA SER A 14 14.51 -17.43 0.42
C SER A 14 14.60 -17.69 -1.07
N ASN A 15 15.58 -18.51 -1.49
CA ASN A 15 15.80 -18.87 -2.89
C ASN A 15 15.86 -17.64 -3.82
N GLY A 16 16.57 -16.58 -3.40
CA GLY A 16 16.71 -15.34 -4.16
C GLY A 16 15.43 -14.50 -4.28
N ASN A 17 14.38 -14.82 -3.52
CA ASN A 17 13.10 -14.11 -3.56
C ASN A 17 12.74 -13.52 -2.20
N LEU A 18 12.30 -12.27 -2.22
CA LEU A 18 11.60 -11.64 -1.12
C LEU A 18 10.17 -12.18 -1.07
N ARG A 19 9.74 -12.62 0.11
CA ARG A 19 8.38 -13.12 0.36
C ARG A 19 7.76 -12.30 1.48
N ILE A 20 6.63 -11.69 1.19
CA ILE A 20 5.88 -10.84 2.11
C ILE A 20 4.54 -11.50 2.36
N LYS A 21 4.27 -11.89 3.60
CA LYS A 21 2.98 -12.45 3.98
C LYS A 21 1.97 -11.33 4.20
N LEU A 22 0.97 -11.26 3.35
CA LEU A 22 -0.09 -10.26 3.37
C LEU A 22 -1.21 -10.70 4.32
N ALA A 23 -1.77 -9.74 5.07
CA ALA A 23 -2.80 -10.02 6.06
C ALA A 23 -3.94 -8.99 6.02
N GLN A 24 -5.12 -9.45 6.45
CA GLN A 24 -6.28 -8.62 6.74
C GLN A 24 -6.63 -8.68 8.22
N ASN A 25 -7.34 -7.67 8.70
CA ASN A 25 -7.90 -7.71 10.05
C ASN A 25 -9.09 -8.68 10.07
N GLY A 26 -8.95 -9.76 10.83
CA GLY A 26 -10.01 -10.74 11.07
C GLY A 26 -10.97 -10.30 12.17
N PRO A 27 -11.85 -11.22 12.60
CA PRO A 27 -12.64 -11.03 13.82
C PRO A 27 -11.73 -10.65 14.99
N ASP A 28 -12.19 -9.73 15.83
CA ASP A 28 -11.45 -9.23 17.01
C ASP A 28 -10.12 -8.52 16.71
N ASN A 29 -9.93 -8.01 15.49
CA ASN A 29 -8.71 -7.34 15.00
C ASN A 29 -7.45 -8.23 14.98
N GLU A 30 -7.61 -9.56 15.00
CA GLU A 30 -6.48 -10.47 14.84
C GLU A 30 -6.05 -10.56 13.36
N PRO A 31 -4.74 -10.43 13.04
CA PRO A 31 -4.26 -10.53 11.66
C PRO A 31 -4.46 -11.94 11.08
N VAL A 32 -5.16 -12.03 9.96
CA VAL A 32 -5.36 -13.28 9.19
C VAL A 32 -4.54 -13.21 7.91
N GLU A 33 -3.64 -14.18 7.70
CA GLU A 33 -2.85 -14.26 6.46
C GLU A 33 -3.75 -14.61 5.27
N VAL A 34 -3.73 -13.76 4.24
CA VAL A 34 -4.60 -13.90 3.05
C VAL A 34 -3.84 -14.20 1.77
N ALA A 35 -2.55 -13.84 1.70
CA ALA A 35 -1.74 -14.06 0.51
C ALA A 35 -0.24 -13.98 0.83
N THR A 36 0.59 -14.35 -0.15
CA THR A 36 2.04 -14.07 -0.12
C THR A 36 2.43 -13.35 -1.40
N LEU A 37 2.97 -12.13 -1.26
CA LEU A 37 3.61 -11.41 -2.35
C LEU A 37 5.06 -11.88 -2.47
N ILE A 38 5.44 -12.34 -3.66
CA ILE A 38 6.79 -12.83 -3.95
C ILE A 38 7.42 -11.94 -5.01
N LEU A 39 8.63 -11.44 -4.73
CA LEU A 39 9.40 -10.58 -5.61
C LEU A 39 10.83 -11.12 -5.74
N PRO A 40 11.45 -11.09 -6.93
CA PRO A 40 12.89 -11.35 -7.04
C PRO A 40 13.66 -10.34 -6.19
N ALA A 41 14.60 -10.81 -5.36
CA ALA A 41 15.33 -9.96 -4.42
C ALA A 41 16.11 -8.86 -5.14
N LEU A 42 16.61 -9.13 -6.35
CA LEU A 42 17.33 -8.16 -7.17
C LEU A 42 16.46 -6.96 -7.60
N THR A 43 15.17 -7.19 -7.84
CA THR A 43 14.24 -6.15 -8.31
C THR A 43 13.39 -5.56 -7.18
N ALA A 44 13.36 -6.19 -6.01
CA ALA A 44 12.53 -5.77 -4.88
C ALA A 44 12.79 -4.31 -4.44
N PRO A 45 14.04 -3.80 -4.34
CA PRO A 45 14.28 -2.40 -3.99
C PRO A 45 13.60 -1.42 -4.95
N ASN A 46 13.70 -1.66 -6.25
CA ASN A 46 13.09 -0.81 -7.27
C ASN A 46 11.56 -0.84 -7.19
N PHE A 47 10.98 -2.01 -6.92
CA PHE A 47 9.53 -2.15 -6.71
C PHE A 47 9.05 -1.33 -5.51
N ILE A 48 9.72 -1.45 -4.36
CA ILE A 48 9.38 -0.69 -3.14
C ILE A 48 9.55 0.81 -3.32
N ASN A 49 10.62 1.24 -4.01
CA ASN A 49 10.82 2.64 -4.34
C ASN A 49 9.71 3.18 -5.25
N GLY A 50 9.29 2.40 -6.26
CA GLY A 50 8.16 2.74 -7.14
C GLY A 50 6.86 2.94 -6.36
N LEU A 51 6.54 2.03 -5.43
CA LEU A 51 5.39 2.18 -4.53
C LEU A 51 5.50 3.44 -3.68
N SER A 52 6.67 3.71 -3.11
CA SER A 52 6.90 4.89 -2.27
C SER A 52 6.72 6.19 -3.03
N HIS A 53 7.17 6.26 -4.29
CA HIS A 53 6.94 7.41 -5.17
C HIS A 53 5.47 7.58 -5.54
N ALA A 54 4.76 6.49 -5.87
CA ALA A 54 3.34 6.55 -6.18
C ALA A 54 2.50 7.03 -4.99
N LEU A 55 2.83 6.59 -3.77
CA LEU A 55 2.16 7.06 -2.55
C LEU A 55 2.35 8.57 -2.32
N LYS A 56 3.57 9.09 -2.52
CA LYS A 56 3.84 10.53 -2.43
C LYS A 56 3.01 11.34 -3.44
N GLN A 57 2.95 10.88 -4.69
CA GLN A 57 2.13 11.54 -5.73
C GLN A 57 0.64 11.51 -5.38
N LEU A 58 0.14 10.41 -4.80
CA LEU A 58 -1.24 10.31 -4.34
C LEU A 58 -1.53 11.30 -3.21
N GLU A 59 -0.64 11.42 -2.23
CA GLU A 59 -0.78 12.41 -1.15
C GLU A 59 -0.85 13.85 -1.67
N GLU A 60 0.00 14.20 -2.64
CA GLU A 60 -0.02 15.52 -3.31
C GLU A 60 -1.38 15.78 -3.98
N GLN A 61 -1.93 14.79 -4.68
CA GLN A 61 -3.26 14.90 -5.31
C GLN A 61 -4.39 15.05 -4.29
N ILE A 62 -4.32 14.32 -3.16
CA ILE A 62 -5.32 14.43 -2.09
C ILE A 62 -5.29 15.84 -1.48
N LYS A 63 -4.09 16.35 -1.17
CA LYS A 63 -3.91 17.71 -0.64
C LYS A 63 -4.41 18.78 -1.62
N ALA A 64 -4.14 18.64 -2.92
CA ALA A 64 -4.65 19.55 -3.93
C ALA A 64 -6.20 19.57 -3.99
N LYS A 65 -6.85 18.42 -3.78
CA LYS A 65 -8.32 18.31 -3.75
C LYS A 65 -8.94 18.80 -2.44
N GLN A 66 -8.25 18.63 -1.31
CA GLN A 66 -8.69 19.12 0.00
C GLN A 66 -8.39 20.62 0.20
N GLY A 67 -7.46 21.17 -0.58
CA GLY A 67 -6.97 22.54 -0.52
C GLY A 67 -7.81 23.58 -1.27
N ASP A 68 -9.08 23.34 -1.58
CA ASP A 68 -9.98 24.37 -2.11
C ASP A 68 -11.12 24.78 -1.15
N PRO A 69 -10.83 25.47 -0.03
CA PRO A 69 -11.85 26.15 0.78
C PRO A 69 -12.50 27.37 0.11
N ALA A 70 -12.10 27.77 -1.11
CA ALA A 70 -12.50 29.06 -1.69
C ALA A 70 -13.66 28.97 -2.70
N ALA A 71 -14.11 27.76 -3.09
CA ALA A 71 -15.19 27.58 -4.07
C ALA A 71 -16.61 27.49 -3.48
N GLN A 72 -16.80 27.45 -2.15
CA GLN A 72 -18.14 27.32 -1.51
C GLN A 72 -18.72 28.63 -0.94
N ALA A 73 -18.03 29.78 -1.09
CA ALA A 73 -18.52 31.07 -0.55
C ALA A 73 -19.07 32.04 -1.62
N LYS A 74 -19.30 31.58 -2.87
CA LYS A 74 -19.93 32.38 -3.93
C LYS A 74 -20.95 31.56 -4.72
N GLY A 75 -22.05 31.21 -4.07
CA GLY A 75 -23.20 30.54 -4.68
C GLY A 75 -24.51 31.09 -4.14
N ASN A 76 -24.83 32.30 -4.63
CA ASN A 76 -26.14 32.94 -4.81
C ASN A 76 -27.28 32.65 -3.82
#